data_AF-A0A177KKH6-F1
#
_entry.id   AF-A0A177KKH6-F1
#
_cell.length_a   1.000
_cell.length_b   1.000
_cell.length_c   1.000
_cell.angle_alpha   90.00
_cell.angle_beta   90.00
_cell.angle_gamma   90.00
#
_symmetry.space_group_name_H-M   'P 1'
#
loop_
_entity.id
_entity.type
_entity.pdbx_description
1 polymer ?
#
loop_
_entity_poly.entity_id
_entity_poly.type
_entity_poly.pdbx_seq_one_letter_code
_entity_poly.pdbx_strand_id
1 'polypeptide(L)' 'MDDVLGDLTAGEKDVFTLVRAEGLTFGYTGELLSITKSSVQTYLERAERKIEKRKNGSLFLVS' A
#
# COMPACT_ATOMS: atom_id res chain seq x y z
N MET A 1 -11.19 -2.58 -12.34
CA MET A 1 -9.76 -2.69 -11.97
C MET A 1 -9.46 -1.85 -10.72
N ASP A 2 -10.27 -0.81 -10.48
CA ASP A 2 -10.25 0.09 -9.31
C ASP A 2 -10.57 -0.56 -7.95
N ASP A 3 -11.25 -1.71 -7.95
CA ASP A 3 -11.68 -2.37 -6.72
C ASP A 3 -10.55 -2.98 -5.89
N VAL A 4 -9.33 -3.17 -6.43
CA VAL A 4 -8.22 -3.79 -5.68
C VAL A 4 -7.49 -2.78 -4.79
N LEU A 5 -7.49 -1.50 -5.19
CA LEU A 5 -6.95 -0.40 -4.38
C LEU A 5 -8.03 0.35 -3.59
N GLY A 6 -9.32 0.08 -3.81
CA GLY A 6 -10.43 0.83 -3.21
C GLY A 6 -10.35 1.07 -1.68
N ASP A 7 -9.85 0.12 -0.89
CA ASP A 7 -9.75 0.24 0.59
C ASP A 7 -8.46 0.91 1.08
N LEU A 8 -7.49 1.15 0.19
CA LEU A 8 -6.30 1.90 0.57
C LEU A 8 -6.65 3.39 0.66
N THR A 9 -6.18 4.04 1.71
CA THR A 9 -6.19 5.50 1.79
C THR A 9 -5.26 6.08 0.71
N ALA A 10 -5.41 7.37 0.39
CA ALA A 10 -4.51 8.03 -0.56
C ALA A 10 -3.03 7.84 -0.16
N GLY A 11 -2.69 8.07 1.11
CA GLY A 11 -1.32 7.87 1.60
C GLY A 11 -0.82 6.43 1.52
N GLU A 12 -1.69 5.43 1.75
CA GLU A 12 -1.33 4.02 1.58
C GLU A 12 -1.11 3.66 0.10
N LYS A 13 -1.91 4.20 -0.82
CA LYS A 13 -1.73 4.02 -2.28
C LYS A 13 -0.44 4.66 -2.77
N ASP A 14 -0.17 5.89 -2.35
CA ASP A 14 1.02 6.64 -2.77
C ASP A 14 2.29 5.92 -2.29
N VAL A 15 2.34 5.56 -1.00
CA VAL A 15 3.46 4.81 -0.43
C VAL A 15 3.64 3.46 -1.12
N PHE A 16 2.56 2.70 -1.32
CA PHE A 16 2.64 1.39 -1.97
C PHE A 16 3.16 1.51 -3.41
N THR A 17 2.67 2.49 -4.17
CA THR A 17 3.10 2.71 -5.56
C THR A 17 4.58 3.09 -5.63
N LEU A 18 4.99 4.11 -4.88
CA LEU A 18 6.37 4.61 -4.88
C LEU A 18 7.37 3.54 -4.43
N VAL A 19 7.02 2.72 -3.43
CA VAL A 19 7.92 1.69 -2.91
C VAL A 19 7.89 0.41 -3.74
N ARG A 20 6.71 -0.12 -4.06
CA ARG A 20 6.58 -1.46 -4.68
C ARG A 20 6.54 -1.41 -6.20
N ALA A 21 5.94 -0.39 -6.80
CA ALA A 21 5.89 -0.25 -8.25
C ALA A 21 7.13 0.49 -8.78
N GLU A 22 7.56 1.56 -8.12
CA GLU A 22 8.71 2.38 -8.58
C GLU A 22 10.05 2.01 -7.91
N GLY A 23 10.04 1.21 -6.85
CA GLY A 23 11.26 0.72 -6.20
C GLY A 23 11.99 1.77 -5.35
N LEU A 24 11.33 2.84 -4.94
CA LEU A 24 11.94 3.89 -4.11
C LEU A 24 12.23 3.41 -2.69
N THR A 25 13.29 3.95 -2.10
CA THR A 25 13.65 3.65 -0.71
C THR A 25 12.72 4.38 0.27
N PHE A 26 12.47 3.80 1.45
CA PHE A 26 11.56 4.40 2.43
C PHE A 26 11.99 5.80 2.90
N GLY A 27 13.29 6.08 2.92
CA GLY A 27 13.81 7.41 3.28
C GLY A 27 13.41 8.44 2.22
N TYR A 28 13.71 8.13 0.96
CA TYR A 28 13.38 9.01 -0.16
C TYR A 28 11.86 9.19 -0.36
N THR A 29 11.08 8.12 -0.22
CA THR A 29 9.60 8.21 -0.22
C THR A 29 9.09 9.12 0.89
N GLY A 30 9.70 9.08 2.08
CA GLY A 30 9.33 9.93 3.19
C GLY A 30 9.60 11.41 2.90
N GLU A 31 10.77 11.71 2.34
CA GLU A 31 11.11 13.07 1.89
C GLU A 31 10.13 13.56 0.81
N LEU A 32 9.85 12.74 -0.21
CA LEU A 32 8.96 13.09 -1.32
C LEU A 32 7.52 13.39 -0.85
N LEU A 33 7.01 12.58 0.08
CA LEU A 33 5.66 12.73 0.64
C LEU A 33 5.62 13.66 1.87
N SER A 34 6.75 14.23 2.28
CA SER A 34 6.88 15.05 3.50
C SER A 34 6.34 14.34 4.76
N ILE A 35 6.62 13.05 4.90
CA ILE A 35 6.29 12.23 6.07
C ILE A 35 7.54 11.53 6.61
N THR A 36 7.50 11.08 7.86
CA THR A 36 8.62 10.34 8.44
C THR A 36 8.78 8.97 7.78
N LYS A 37 10.02 8.46 7.73
CA LYS A 37 10.32 7.08 7.30
C LYS A 37 9.48 6.03 8.04
N SER A 38 9.20 6.24 9.33
CA SER A 38 8.34 5.37 10.13
C SER A 38 6.87 5.38 9.65
N SER A 39 6.36 6.53 9.21
CA SER A 39 5.02 6.64 8.61
C SER A 39 4.96 5.91 7.27
N VAL A 40 6.00 6.00 6.45
CA VAL A 40 6.11 5.22 5.20
C VAL A 40 6.02 3.72 5.49
N GLN A 41 6.80 3.21 6.44
CA GLN A 41 6.77 1.79 6.82
C GLN A 41 5.37 1.37 7.30
N THR A 42 4.75 2.20 8.15
CA THR A 42 3.40 1.93 8.68
C THR A 42 2.35 1.90 7.58
N TYR A 43 2.39 2.86 6.65
CA TYR A 43 1.44 2.94 5.53
C TYR A 43 1.63 1.77 4.57
N LEU A 44 2.88 1.37 4.31
CA LEU A 44 3.19 0.21 3.50
C LEU A 44 2.65 -1.09 4.12
N GLU A 45 2.88 -1.32 5.42
CA GLU A 45 2.38 -2.53 6.09
C GLU A 45 0.84 -2.60 6.06
N ARG A 46 0.17 -1.46 6.29
CA ARG A 46 -1.30 -1.40 6.22
C ARG A 46 -1.81 -1.66 4.80
N ALA A 47 -1.17 -1.07 3.79
CA ALA A 47 -1.46 -1.31 2.39
C ALA A 47 -1.36 -2.80 2.04
N GLU A 48 -0.23 -3.44 2.38
CA GLU A 48 0.04 -4.85 2.12
C GLU A 48 -0.97 -5.76 2.82
N ARG A 49 -1.27 -5.49 4.09
CA ARG A 49 -2.27 -6.25 4.86
C ARG A 49 -3.67 -6.18 4.23
N LYS A 50 -4.09 -5.00 3.75
CA LYS A 50 -5.39 -4.82 3.08
C LYS A 50 -5.45 -5.58 1.76
N ILE A 51 -4.38 -5.53 0.97
CA ILE A 51 -4.26 -6.25 -0.31
C ILE A 51 -4.29 -7.76 -0.06
N GLU A 52 -3.53 -8.27 0.91
CA GLU A 52 -3.53 -9.69 1.28
C GLU A 52 -4.91 -10.16 1.75
N LYS A 53 -5.56 -9.40 2.64
CA LYS A 53 -6.90 -9.73 3.13
C LYS A 53 -7.90 -9.83 1.98
N ARG A 54 -7.80 -8.97 0.95
CA ARG A 54 -8.63 -9.05 -0.25
C ARG A 54 -8.30 -10.26 -1.10
N LYS A 55 -7.02 -10.58 -1.30
CA LYS A 55 -6.62 -11.79 -2.02
C LYS A 55 -7.21 -13.04 -1.37
N ASN A 56 -7.17 -13.12 -0.04
CA ASN A 56 -7.72 -14.25 0.71
C ASN A 56 -9.26 -14.25 0.74
N GLY A 57 -9.90 -13.09 0.88
CA GLY A 57 -11.37 -12.97 0.88
C GLY A 57 -12.00 -13.17 -0.49
N SER A 58 -11.35 -12.69 -1.56
CA SER A 58 -11.79 -12.86 -2.95
C SER A 58 -11.60 -14.29 -3.45
N LEU A 59 -10.72 -15.07 -2.83
CA LEU A 59 -10.53 -16.49 -3.16
C LEU A 59 -11.72 -17.37 -2.70
N PHE A 60 -12.63 -16.83 -1.87
CA PHE A 60 -13.78 -17.56 -1.33
C PHE A 60 -15.08 -17.41 -2.15
N LEU A 61 -15.02 -16.80 -3.35
CA LEU A 61 -16.19 -16.57 -4.21
C LEU A 61 -16.38 -17.61 -5.34
N VAL A 62 -15.74 -18.77 -5.24
CA VAL A 62 -15.97 -19.91 -6.15
C VAL A 62 -16.51 -21.11 -5.36
N SER A 63 -17.83 -21.18 -5.21
CA SER A 63 -18.59 -22.38 -4.83
C SER A 63 -19.86 -22.44 -5.67
#